data_AF-A0A543KBD5-F1
#
_entry.id   AF-A0A543KBD5-F1
#
_cell.length_a   1.000
_cell.length_b   1.000
_cell.length_c   1.000
_cell.angle_alpha   90.00
_cell.angle_beta   90.00
_cell.angle_gamma   90.00
#
_symmetry.space_group_name_H-M   'P 1'
#
loop_
_entity.id
_entity.type
_entity.pdbx_description
1 polymer ?
#
loop_
_entity_poly.entity_id
_entity_poly.type
_entity_poly.pdbx_seq_one_letter_code
_entity_poly.pdbx_strand_id
1 'polypeptide(L)'
;MGPETSLFTTALGLQAPWSVTDVRFDAKLKEIHFDVRFKAGSRFACPSCGAPDQPVHDTRSRIWEHLRFFEHKAFIHADVPRVACSQCSKTGQVPVPWARSGSGFSQLFEAFVIALVRQMPVKAVADMLDVGDDRLWRVLDHYVSSARDREDFSAVTALGIDETAARRGHNYITLFHDLLAGRLLFACEVRIPGSSGQ
;
A
#
# COMPACT_ATOMS: atom_id res chain seq x y z
N MET A 1 16.77 12.34 -23.49
CA MET A 1 16.61 12.06 -22.05
C MET A 1 17.92 12.45 -21.40
N GLY A 2 17.89 13.31 -20.39
CA GLY A 2 19.10 13.73 -19.68
C GLY A 2 19.73 12.57 -18.90
N PRO A 3 21.01 12.69 -18.48
CA PRO A 3 21.67 11.64 -17.70
C PRO A 3 20.97 11.37 -16.37
N GLU A 4 20.46 12.42 -15.70
CA GLU A 4 19.70 12.31 -14.45
C GLU A 4 18.38 11.54 -14.60
N THR A 5 17.61 11.82 -15.64
CA THR A 5 16.31 11.17 -15.89
C THR A 5 16.50 9.70 -16.25
N SER A 6 17.58 9.35 -16.97
CA SER A 6 17.96 7.96 -17.22
C SER A 6 18.36 7.21 -15.93
N LEU A 7 19.16 7.84 -15.07
CA LEU A 7 19.56 7.29 -13.77
C LEU A 7 18.33 7.01 -12.90
N PHE A 8 17.44 7.99 -12.73
CA PHE A 8 16.26 7.82 -11.88
C PHE A 8 15.20 6.90 -12.48
N THR A 9 15.09 6.83 -13.81
CA THR A 9 14.27 5.79 -14.47
C THR A 9 14.73 4.40 -14.05
N THR A 10 16.05 4.16 -14.09
CA THR A 10 16.64 2.89 -13.70
C THR A 10 16.52 2.65 -12.19
N ALA A 11 16.80 3.66 -11.37
CA ALA A 11 16.77 3.56 -9.91
C ALA A 11 15.36 3.27 -9.37
N LEU A 12 14.32 3.83 -9.98
CA LEU A 12 12.92 3.54 -9.66
C LEU A 12 12.44 2.19 -10.24
N GLY A 13 13.31 1.44 -10.94
CA GLY A 13 12.98 0.17 -11.57
C GLY A 13 11.99 0.30 -12.72
N LEU A 14 11.87 1.48 -13.33
CA LEU A 14 10.93 1.72 -14.41
C LEU A 14 11.43 1.09 -15.71
N GLN A 15 10.49 0.52 -16.46
CA GLN A 15 10.70 -0.07 -17.77
C GLN A 15 9.71 0.55 -18.76
N ALA A 16 10.02 0.43 -20.05
CA ALA A 16 9.09 0.84 -21.10
C ALA A 16 7.68 0.27 -20.85
N PRO A 17 6.62 1.07 -21.01
CA PRO A 17 6.62 2.40 -21.62
C PRO A 17 6.94 3.56 -20.64
N TRP A 18 7.22 3.29 -19.37
CA TRP A 18 7.39 4.29 -18.32
C TRP A 18 8.82 4.80 -18.21
N SER A 19 8.96 6.10 -17.99
CA SER A 19 10.25 6.73 -17.71
C SER A 19 10.09 8.04 -16.95
N VAL A 20 11.11 8.41 -16.18
CA VAL A 20 11.23 9.75 -15.60
C VAL A 20 11.50 10.74 -16.72
N THR A 21 10.70 11.79 -16.81
CA THR A 21 10.83 12.87 -17.81
C THR A 21 11.38 14.16 -17.23
N ASP A 22 11.18 14.40 -15.94
CA ASP A 22 11.70 15.57 -15.23
C ASP A 22 11.98 15.23 -13.75
N VAL A 23 12.92 15.94 -13.15
CA VAL A 23 13.29 15.81 -11.74
C VAL A 23 13.40 17.19 -11.13
N ARG A 24 12.52 17.49 -10.17
CA ARG A 24 12.46 18.79 -9.49
C ARG A 24 12.90 18.63 -8.05
N PHE A 25 13.87 19.42 -7.62
CA PHE A 25 14.41 19.39 -6.26
C PHE A 25 14.12 20.72 -5.55
N ASP A 26 13.46 20.65 -4.40
CA ASP A 26 13.19 21.78 -3.53
C ASP A 26 13.95 21.64 -2.20
N ALA A 27 15.06 22.36 -2.09
CA ALA A 27 15.89 22.35 -0.89
C ALA A 27 15.20 22.98 0.34
N LYS A 28 14.25 23.91 0.14
CA LYS A 28 13.57 24.60 1.24
C LYS A 28 12.50 23.71 1.86
N LEU A 29 11.72 23.05 1.02
CA LEU A 29 10.71 22.08 1.45
C LEU A 29 11.32 20.73 1.84
N LYS A 30 12.58 20.49 1.49
CA LYS A 30 13.27 19.21 1.58
C LYS A 30 12.56 18.11 0.79
N GLU A 31 12.22 18.40 -0.46
CA GLU A 31 11.47 17.51 -1.33
C GLU A 31 12.20 17.27 -2.67
N ILE A 32 12.04 16.06 -3.20
CA ILE A 32 12.38 15.72 -4.57
C ILE A 32 11.14 15.14 -5.26
N HIS A 33 10.88 15.59 -6.48
CA HIS A 33 9.75 15.19 -7.28
C HIS A 33 10.23 14.58 -8.59
N PHE A 34 9.75 13.38 -8.89
CA PHE A 34 10.01 12.66 -10.13
C PHE A 34 8.75 12.71 -10.98
N ASP A 35 8.80 13.40 -12.12
CA ASP A 35 7.70 13.39 -13.07
C ASP A 35 7.87 12.19 -14.03
N VAL A 36 6.98 11.21 -13.89
CA VAL A 36 6.99 9.96 -14.64
C VAL A 36 5.89 9.98 -15.69
N ARG A 37 6.25 9.61 -16.92
CA ARG A 37 5.30 9.51 -18.04
C ARG A 37 5.48 8.20 -18.77
N PHE A 38 4.41 7.77 -19.44
CA PHE A 38 4.48 6.71 -20.43
C PHE A 38 4.78 7.30 -21.81
N LYS A 39 5.43 6.52 -22.69
CA LYS A 39 5.72 6.92 -24.08
C LYS A 39 4.41 7.23 -24.84
N ALA A 40 4.34 8.38 -25.49
CA ALA A 40 3.18 8.74 -26.32
C ALA A 40 2.89 7.67 -27.39
N GLY A 41 1.60 7.37 -27.61
CA GLY A 41 1.17 6.29 -28.50
C GLY A 41 1.22 4.89 -27.89
N SER A 42 1.65 4.74 -26.63
CA SER A 42 1.57 3.45 -25.93
C SER A 42 0.14 2.96 -25.83
N ARG A 43 -0.02 1.64 -25.90
CA ARG A 43 -1.28 0.93 -25.67
C ARG A 43 -1.14 0.05 -24.44
N PHE A 44 -2.24 -0.22 -23.76
CA PHE A 44 -2.23 -0.96 -22.50
C PHE A 44 -3.31 -2.04 -22.48
N ALA A 45 -3.09 -3.07 -21.67
CA ALA A 45 -4.12 -4.07 -21.41
C ALA A 45 -5.31 -3.46 -20.64
N CYS A 46 -6.53 -3.90 -20.96
CA CYS A 46 -7.71 -3.53 -20.22
C CYS A 46 -7.62 -4.04 -18.78
N PRO A 47 -7.74 -3.18 -17.75
CA PRO A 47 -7.68 -3.62 -16.36
C PRO A 47 -8.91 -4.45 -15.94
N SER A 48 -10.00 -4.45 -16.72
CA SER A 48 -11.23 -5.18 -16.39
C SER A 48 -11.31 -6.57 -17.02
N CYS A 49 -10.85 -6.75 -18.26
CA CYS A 49 -10.97 -8.04 -18.97
C CYS A 49 -9.64 -8.58 -19.51
N GLY A 50 -8.53 -7.85 -19.34
CA GLY A 50 -7.20 -8.27 -19.82
C GLY A 50 -6.97 -8.12 -21.32
N ALA A 51 -7.95 -7.64 -22.10
CA ALA A 51 -7.80 -7.43 -23.54
C ALA A 51 -6.57 -6.56 -23.84
N PRO A 52 -5.62 -7.02 -24.68
CA PRO A 52 -4.38 -6.31 -24.94
C PRO A 52 -4.60 -5.07 -25.83
N ASP A 53 -3.56 -4.25 -25.95
CA ASP A 53 -3.46 -3.17 -26.94
C ASP A 53 -4.64 -2.19 -27.00
N GLN A 54 -5.20 -1.80 -25.85
CA GLN A 54 -6.28 -0.82 -25.81
C GLN A 54 -5.72 0.61 -25.92
N PRO A 55 -6.39 1.50 -26.68
CA PRO A 55 -5.99 2.90 -26.78
C PRO A 55 -6.21 3.62 -25.44
N VAL A 56 -5.33 4.57 -25.15
CA VAL A 56 -5.53 5.52 -24.04
C VAL A 56 -6.70 6.44 -24.40
N HIS A 57 -7.66 6.55 -23.50
CA HIS A 57 -8.84 7.42 -23.62
C HIS A 57 -8.56 8.79 -23.01
N ASP A 58 -8.16 8.79 -21.74
CA ASP A 58 -7.76 9.96 -20.98
C ASP A 58 -6.67 9.58 -19.96
N THR A 59 -6.14 10.56 -19.25
CA THR A 59 -5.19 10.34 -18.15
C THR A 59 -5.70 10.97 -16.87
N ARG A 60 -5.23 10.46 -15.73
CA ARG A 60 -5.45 11.09 -14.41
C ARG A 60 -4.14 11.30 -13.67
N SER A 61 -3.88 12.55 -13.33
CA SER A 61 -2.72 12.93 -12.53
C SER A 61 -2.85 12.35 -11.12
N ARG A 62 -1.76 11.73 -10.65
CA ARG A 62 -1.64 11.17 -9.32
C ARG A 62 -0.24 11.40 -8.78
N ILE A 63 -0.15 11.39 -7.45
CA ILE A 63 1.09 11.58 -6.71
C ILE A 63 1.20 10.43 -5.71
N TRP A 64 2.40 9.86 -5.62
CA TRP A 64 2.75 8.87 -4.60
C TRP A 64 3.97 9.33 -3.83
N GLU A 65 3.94 9.15 -2.53
CA GLU A 65 5.12 9.30 -1.70
C GLU A 65 5.99 8.03 -1.77
N HIS A 66 7.28 8.22 -1.98
CA HIS A 66 8.29 7.18 -2.16
C HIS A 66 9.32 7.23 -1.03
N LEU A 67 10.23 6.25 -0.99
CA LEU A 67 11.33 6.23 -0.03
C LEU A 67 12.14 7.52 -0.12
N ARG A 68 12.53 8.05 1.04
CA ARG A 68 13.29 9.31 1.11
C ARG A 68 14.55 9.23 0.26
N PHE A 69 14.84 10.33 -0.43
CA PHE A 69 16.10 10.50 -1.13
C PHE A 69 17.06 11.29 -0.23
N PHE A 70 17.94 10.55 0.47
CA PHE A 70 18.68 11.05 1.62
C PHE A 70 17.73 11.60 2.70
N GLU A 71 17.87 12.87 3.09
CA GLU A 71 16.97 13.52 4.06
C GLU A 71 15.68 14.08 3.45
N HIS A 72 15.50 13.97 2.12
CA HIS A 72 14.41 14.62 1.39
C HIS A 72 13.23 13.67 1.19
N LYS A 73 12.00 14.17 1.36
CA LYS A 73 10.80 13.44 0.95
C LYS A 73 10.80 13.28 -0.57
N ALA A 74 10.45 12.10 -1.04
CA ALA A 74 10.44 11.78 -2.46
C ALA A 74 9.01 11.56 -2.94
N PHE A 75 8.65 12.16 -4.08
CA PHE A 75 7.32 12.02 -4.67
C PHE A 75 7.40 11.62 -6.13
N ILE A 76 6.60 10.64 -6.52
CA ILE A 76 6.39 10.24 -7.91
C ILE A 76 5.12 10.91 -8.40
N HIS A 77 5.21 11.74 -9.43
CA HIS A 77 4.06 12.33 -10.13
C HIS A 77 3.86 11.58 -11.43
N ALA A 78 2.63 11.18 -11.75
CA ALA A 78 2.34 10.58 -13.06
C ALA A 78 0.91 10.84 -13.53
N ASP A 79 0.78 11.02 -14.84
CA ASP A 79 -0.51 10.99 -15.54
C ASP A 79 -0.84 9.55 -15.93
N VAL A 80 -1.65 8.89 -15.10
CA VAL A 80 -1.96 7.46 -15.29
C VAL A 80 -3.00 7.29 -16.39
N PRO A 81 -2.74 6.46 -17.41
CA PRO A 81 -3.68 6.26 -18.51
C PRO A 81 -4.91 5.49 -18.03
N ARG A 82 -6.05 5.90 -18.57
CA ARG A 82 -7.29 5.13 -18.58
C ARG A 82 -7.54 4.65 -19.99
N VAL A 83 -7.88 3.38 -20.15
CA VAL A 83 -8.18 2.78 -21.45
C VAL A 83 -9.67 2.55 -21.59
N ALA A 84 -10.23 2.94 -22.73
CA ALA A 84 -11.61 2.60 -23.11
C ALA A 84 -11.55 1.30 -23.92
N CYS A 85 -11.99 0.20 -23.32
CA CYS A 85 -11.82 -1.12 -23.92
C CYS A 85 -12.85 -1.38 -25.01
N SER A 86 -12.41 -1.73 -26.22
CA SER A 86 -13.30 -2.09 -27.32
C SER A 86 -13.94 -3.47 -27.16
N GLN A 87 -13.38 -4.35 -26.33
CA GLN A 87 -13.90 -5.71 -26.13
C GLN A 87 -14.98 -5.79 -25.04
N CYS A 88 -14.79 -5.13 -23.90
CA CYS A 88 -15.74 -5.17 -22.79
C CYS A 88 -16.51 -3.86 -22.56
N SER A 89 -16.27 -2.84 -23.39
CA SER A 89 -16.90 -1.51 -23.32
C SER A 89 -16.72 -0.77 -21.98
N LYS A 90 -15.80 -1.24 -21.11
CA LYS A 90 -15.46 -0.59 -19.85
C LYS A 90 -14.27 0.36 -20.02
N THR A 91 -14.29 1.46 -19.28
CA THR A 91 -13.16 2.38 -19.16
C THR A 91 -12.52 2.23 -17.78
N GLY A 92 -11.24 1.88 -17.75
CA GLY A 92 -10.53 1.62 -16.49
C GLY A 92 -9.13 2.22 -16.47
N GLN A 93 -8.66 2.59 -15.27
CA GLN A 93 -7.30 3.07 -15.06
C GLN A 93 -6.32 1.91 -15.06
N VAL A 94 -5.22 2.03 -15.81
CA VAL A 94 -4.18 1.00 -15.90
C VAL A 94 -3.40 0.95 -14.57
N PRO A 95 -3.02 -0.25 -14.08
CA PRO A 95 -2.12 -0.37 -12.93
C PRO A 95 -0.74 0.22 -13.26
N VAL A 96 -0.11 0.85 -12.27
CA VAL A 96 1.26 1.36 -12.38
C VAL A 96 2.24 0.40 -11.71
N PRO A 97 3.48 0.25 -12.21
CA PRO A 97 4.40 -0.74 -11.67
C PRO A 97 4.92 -0.42 -10.27
N TRP A 98 4.89 0.85 -9.85
CA TRP A 98 5.44 1.29 -8.55
C TRP A 98 4.42 1.38 -7.41
N ALA A 99 3.11 1.25 -7.66
CA ALA A 99 2.08 1.44 -6.64
C ALA A 99 0.87 0.53 -6.88
N ARG A 100 0.26 0.02 -5.79
CA ARG A 100 -1.02 -0.68 -5.87
C ARG A 100 -2.18 0.31 -6.07
N SER A 101 -3.30 -0.19 -6.58
CA SER A 101 -4.52 0.62 -6.72
C SER A 101 -4.97 1.19 -5.38
N GLY A 102 -5.35 2.47 -5.39
CA GLY A 102 -5.87 3.18 -4.21
C GLY A 102 -4.80 3.63 -3.19
N SER A 103 -3.54 3.22 -3.34
CA SER A 103 -2.47 3.72 -2.47
C SER A 103 -1.96 5.09 -2.93
N GLY A 104 -1.62 5.94 -1.95
CA GLY A 104 -0.84 7.17 -2.13
C GLY A 104 0.66 6.97 -1.84
N PHE A 105 1.09 5.72 -1.66
CA PHE A 105 2.49 5.35 -1.46
C PHE A 105 2.95 4.44 -2.59
N SER A 106 4.25 4.48 -2.87
CA SER A 106 4.88 3.42 -3.67
C SER A 106 4.89 2.08 -2.92
N GLN A 107 4.93 0.96 -3.62
CA GLN A 107 5.05 -0.38 -3.05
C GLN A 107 6.30 -0.54 -2.18
N LEU A 108 7.42 0.07 -2.59
CA LEU A 108 8.65 0.06 -1.78
C LEU A 108 8.49 0.83 -0.46
N PHE A 109 7.75 1.94 -0.47
CA PHE A 109 7.43 2.67 0.76
C PHE A 109 6.51 1.83 1.66
N GLU A 110 5.46 1.22 1.11
CA GLU A 110 4.58 0.34 1.89
C GLU A 110 5.35 -0.85 2.49
N ALA A 111 6.25 -1.48 1.72
CA ALA A 111 7.10 -2.56 2.22
C ALA A 111 8.01 -2.10 3.38
N PHE A 112 8.57 -0.89 3.29
CA PHE A 112 9.37 -0.30 4.36
C PHE A 112 8.54 -0.02 5.62
N VAL A 113 7.32 0.52 5.46
CA VAL A 113 6.37 0.68 6.56
C VAL A 113 6.09 -0.65 7.25
N ILE A 114 5.79 -1.71 6.49
CA ILE A 114 5.55 -3.06 7.05
C ILE A 114 6.77 -3.58 7.82
N ALA A 115 7.98 -3.33 7.33
CA ALA A 115 9.19 -3.73 8.04
C ALA A 115 9.33 -2.99 9.38
N LEU A 116 9.03 -1.69 9.42
CA LEU A 116 9.15 -0.87 10.63
C LEU A 116 8.07 -1.18 11.67
N VAL A 117 6.79 -1.29 11.26
CA VAL A 117 5.68 -1.52 12.20
C VAL A 117 5.75 -2.88 12.91
N ARG A 118 6.55 -3.82 12.38
CA ARG A 118 6.85 -5.09 13.06
C ARG A 118 7.77 -4.92 14.27
N GLN A 119 8.50 -3.80 14.34
CA GLN A 119 9.52 -3.52 15.35
C GLN A 119 9.13 -2.39 16.29
N MET A 120 8.18 -1.53 15.90
CA MET A 120 7.76 -0.38 16.70
C MET A 120 6.29 0.00 16.46
N PRO A 121 5.65 0.73 17.40
CA PRO A 121 4.25 1.13 17.25
C PRO A 121 4.00 1.97 16.00
N VAL A 122 2.81 1.82 15.39
CA VAL A 122 2.41 2.54 14.16
C VAL A 122 2.59 4.05 14.29
N LYS A 123 2.25 4.63 15.44
CA LYS A 123 2.41 6.07 15.69
C LYS A 123 3.88 6.51 15.65
N ALA A 124 4.79 5.70 16.18
CA ALA A 124 6.23 5.99 16.13
C ALA A 124 6.76 5.93 14.70
N VAL A 125 6.28 4.97 13.88
CA VAL A 125 6.61 4.92 12.45
C VAL A 125 6.07 6.13 11.71
N ALA A 126 4.82 6.53 11.98
CA ALA A 126 4.18 7.70 11.39
C ALA A 126 4.98 8.98 11.67
N ASP A 127 5.40 9.18 12.93
CA ASP A 127 6.22 10.31 13.35
C ASP A 127 7.63 10.28 12.74
N MET A 128 8.25 9.09 12.67
CA MET A 128 9.57 8.91 12.06
C MET A 128 9.56 9.24 10.56
N LEU A 129 8.52 8.81 9.85
CA LEU A 129 8.40 9.02 8.41
C LEU A 129 7.77 10.37 8.05
N ASP A 130 7.19 11.07 9.02
CA ASP A 130 6.45 12.32 8.86
C ASP A 130 5.24 12.16 7.92
N VAL A 131 4.39 11.18 8.26
CA VAL A 131 3.14 10.82 7.56
C VAL A 131 2.00 10.60 8.55
N GLY A 132 0.75 10.75 8.10
CA GLY A 132 -0.43 10.43 8.92
C GLY A 132 -0.50 8.93 9.27
N ASP A 133 -0.81 8.61 10.53
CA ASP A 133 -0.98 7.25 11.00
C ASP A 133 -2.19 6.56 10.35
N ASP A 134 -3.25 7.30 10.06
CA ASP A 134 -4.41 6.84 9.29
C ASP A 134 -4.01 6.26 7.92
N ARG A 135 -3.02 6.86 7.24
CA ARG A 135 -2.49 6.35 5.97
C ARG A 135 -1.73 5.04 6.19
N LEU A 136 -0.97 4.92 7.29
CA LEU A 136 -0.25 3.68 7.61
C LEU A 136 -1.22 2.55 7.97
N TRP A 137 -2.27 2.82 8.74
CA TRP A 137 -3.33 1.83 9.02
C TRP A 137 -3.97 1.30 7.75
N ARG A 138 -4.29 2.15 6.76
CA ARG A 138 -4.80 1.69 5.45
C ARG A 138 -3.81 0.78 4.70
N VAL A 139 -2.50 0.93 4.92
CA VAL A 139 -1.48 0.01 4.38
C VAL A 139 -1.57 -1.32 5.12
N LEU A 140 -1.57 -1.28 6.45
CA LEU A 140 -1.64 -2.48 7.28
C LEU A 140 -2.91 -3.28 7.02
N ASP A 141 -4.07 -2.63 6.99
CA ASP A 141 -5.36 -3.28 6.72
C ASP A 141 -5.33 -4.03 5.39
N HIS A 142 -4.75 -3.43 4.34
CA HIS A 142 -4.62 -4.07 3.04
C HIS A 142 -3.78 -5.36 3.11
N TYR A 143 -2.58 -5.28 3.69
CA TYR A 143 -1.65 -6.41 3.69
C TYR A 143 -1.99 -7.47 4.74
N VAL A 144 -2.47 -7.09 5.91
CA VAL A 144 -2.92 -8.02 6.96
C VAL A 144 -4.15 -8.76 6.49
N SER A 145 -5.15 -8.09 5.92
CA SER A 145 -6.35 -8.77 5.39
C SER A 145 -5.96 -9.75 4.27
N SER A 146 -5.13 -9.30 3.32
CA SER A 146 -4.64 -10.16 2.23
C SER A 146 -3.83 -11.36 2.72
N ALA A 147 -3.12 -11.24 3.84
CA ALA A 147 -2.39 -12.33 4.46
C ALA A 147 -3.33 -13.30 5.20
N ARG A 148 -4.30 -12.79 5.95
CA ARG A 148 -5.33 -13.57 6.66
C ARG A 148 -6.18 -14.39 5.68
N ASP A 149 -6.56 -13.83 4.54
CA ASP A 149 -7.33 -14.54 3.51
C ASP A 149 -6.59 -15.75 2.92
N ARG A 150 -5.26 -15.81 3.07
CA ARG A 150 -4.40 -16.89 2.59
C ARG A 150 -3.96 -17.83 3.71
N GLU A 151 -4.36 -17.58 4.96
CA GLU A 151 -4.02 -18.47 6.05
C GLU A 151 -4.78 -19.78 5.92
N ASP A 152 -4.04 -20.88 6.04
CA ASP A 152 -4.62 -22.21 6.17
C ASP A 152 -4.58 -22.64 7.64
N PHE A 153 -5.73 -23.12 8.11
CA PHE A 153 -5.93 -23.65 9.46
C PHE A 153 -6.22 -25.15 9.47
N SER A 154 -6.13 -25.84 8.32
CA SER A 154 -6.41 -27.26 8.17
C SER A 154 -5.58 -28.18 9.08
N ALA A 155 -4.37 -27.74 9.43
CA ALA A 155 -3.43 -28.48 10.28
C ALA A 155 -3.59 -28.17 11.79
N VAL A 156 -4.50 -27.28 12.18
CA VAL A 156 -4.69 -26.92 13.60
C VAL A 156 -5.42 -28.05 14.32
N THR A 157 -4.74 -28.67 15.30
CA THR A 157 -5.31 -29.78 16.09
C THR A 157 -5.44 -29.47 17.59
N ALA A 158 -4.78 -28.42 18.08
CA ALA A 158 -4.85 -28.00 19.48
C ALA A 158 -5.11 -26.50 19.57
N LEU A 159 -6.32 -26.14 19.97
CA LEU A 159 -6.77 -24.76 20.14
C LEU A 159 -6.67 -24.39 21.61
N GLY A 160 -6.05 -23.25 21.88
CA GLY A 160 -6.22 -22.59 23.16
C GLY A 160 -6.95 -21.27 23.00
N ILE A 161 -7.67 -20.89 24.06
CA ILE A 161 -8.49 -19.70 24.11
C ILE A 161 -8.11 -18.96 25.37
N ASP A 162 -7.67 -17.72 25.23
CA ASP A 162 -7.37 -16.83 26.34
C ASP A 162 -8.25 -15.58 26.28
N GLU A 163 -8.58 -15.00 27.43
CA GLU A 163 -9.32 -13.75 27.50
C GLU A 163 -8.54 -12.74 28.33
N THR A 164 -8.16 -11.64 27.69
CA THR A 164 -7.39 -10.57 28.33
C THR A 164 -8.17 -9.26 28.28
N ALA A 165 -8.18 -8.51 29.39
CA ALA A 165 -8.83 -7.20 29.44
C ALA A 165 -8.06 -6.19 28.56
N ALA A 166 -8.75 -5.63 27.56
CA ALA A 166 -8.18 -4.64 26.63
C ALA A 166 -8.01 -3.25 27.26
N ARG A 167 -8.97 -2.87 28.12
CA ARG A 167 -8.98 -1.63 28.90
C ARG A 167 -9.92 -1.78 30.10
N ARG A 168 -9.82 -0.87 31.08
CA ARG A 168 -10.77 -0.80 32.20
C ARG A 168 -12.23 -0.68 31.70
N GLY A 169 -13.16 -1.38 32.36
CA GLY A 169 -14.61 -1.27 32.12
C GLY A 169 -15.22 -2.33 31.20
N HIS A 170 -14.98 -3.61 31.48
CA HIS A 170 -15.58 -4.77 30.79
C HIS A 170 -15.38 -4.80 29.26
N ASN A 171 -14.18 -4.46 28.80
CA ASN A 171 -13.77 -4.66 27.40
C ASN A 171 -12.68 -5.73 27.38
N TYR A 172 -13.01 -6.87 26.79
CA TYR A 172 -12.11 -8.01 26.73
C TYR A 172 -11.75 -8.31 25.29
N ILE A 173 -10.56 -8.85 25.07
CA ILE A 173 -10.16 -9.44 23.81
C ILE A 173 -10.01 -10.93 24.06
N THR A 174 -10.74 -11.74 23.29
CA THR A 174 -10.58 -13.19 23.26
C THR A 174 -9.57 -13.54 22.17
N LEU A 175 -8.55 -14.29 22.55
CA LEU A 175 -7.42 -14.69 21.70
C LEU A 175 -7.46 -16.20 21.45
N PHE A 176 -7.58 -16.58 20.18
CA PHE A 176 -7.55 -17.96 19.73
C PHE A 176 -6.16 -18.29 19.22
N HIS A 177 -5.52 -19.31 19.78
CA HIS A 177 -4.14 -19.66 19.48
C HIS A 177 -4.00 -21.12 19.10
N ASP A 178 -3.10 -21.38 18.14
CA ASP A 178 -2.60 -22.72 17.87
C ASP A 178 -1.52 -23.03 18.90
N LEU A 179 -1.83 -23.94 19.83
CA LEU A 179 -0.96 -24.30 20.94
C LEU A 179 0.32 -25.00 20.48
N LEU A 180 0.29 -25.67 19.32
CA LEU A 180 1.46 -26.41 18.81
C LEU A 180 2.37 -25.51 17.99
N ALA A 181 1.80 -24.67 17.13
CA ALA A 181 2.58 -23.76 16.29
C ALA A 181 2.96 -22.43 17.00
N GLY A 182 2.36 -22.14 18.16
CA GLY A 182 2.64 -20.92 18.92
C GLY A 182 2.23 -19.64 18.19
N ARG A 183 1.11 -19.69 17.44
CA ARG A 183 0.63 -18.56 16.63
C ARG A 183 -0.79 -18.14 16.99
N LEU A 184 -1.07 -16.85 16.83
CA LEU A 184 -2.41 -16.28 16.98
C LEU A 184 -3.25 -16.54 15.72
N LEU A 185 -4.33 -17.30 15.87
CA LEU A 185 -5.28 -17.64 14.81
C LEU A 185 -6.30 -16.52 14.62
N PHE A 186 -6.89 -16.04 15.70
CA PHE A 186 -7.95 -15.05 15.65
C PHE A 186 -8.01 -14.24 16.96
N ALA A 187 -8.46 -13.00 16.86
CA ALA A 187 -8.71 -12.13 18.00
C ALA A 187 -10.03 -11.39 17.79
N CYS A 188 -10.90 -11.38 18.79
CA CYS A 188 -12.14 -10.60 18.76
C CYS A 188 -12.36 -9.84 20.06
N GLU A 189 -12.95 -8.65 19.93
CA GLU A 189 -13.42 -7.90 21.08
C GLU A 189 -14.75 -8.47 21.58
N VAL A 190 -14.84 -8.67 22.89
CA VAL A 190 -16.06 -9.02 23.59
C VAL A 190 -16.41 -7.88 24.54
N ARG A 191 -17.61 -7.31 24.33
CA ARG A 191 -18.18 -6.32 25.23
C ARG A 191 -19.31 -6.97 26.00
N ILE A 192 -19.09 -7.21 27.29
CA ILE A 192 -20.15 -7.70 28.16
C ILE A 192 -20.95 -6.47 28.63
N PRO A 193 -22.26 -6.37 28.33
CA PRO A 193 -23.10 -5.34 28.93
C PRO A 193 -23.05 -5.52 30.45
N GLY A 194 -22.70 -4.46 31.17
CA GLY A 194 -22.60 -4.51 32.63
C GLY A 194 -23.91 -5.06 33.20
N SER A 195 -23.81 -6.09 34.04
CA SER A 195 -24.91 -6.53 34.87
C SER A 195 -25.31 -5.35 35.76
N SER A 196 -26.42 -4.69 35.42
CA SER A 196 -27.12 -3.80 36.32
C SER A 196 -27.51 -4.62 37.54
N GLY A 197 -26.72 -4.48 38.62
CA GLY A 197 -27.11 -4.96 39.93
C GLY A 197 -28.42 -4.28 40.33
N GLN A 198 -29.42 -5.10 40.67
CA GLN A 198 -30.56 -4.69 41.47
C GLN A 198 -30.11 -4.35 42.89
#